data_AF-A0A917N7S7-F1
#
_entry.id   AF-A0A917N7S7-F1
#
_cell.length_a   1.000
_cell.length_b   1.000
_cell.length_c   1.000
_cell.angle_alpha   90.00
_cell.angle_beta   90.00
_cell.angle_gamma   90.00
#
_symmetry.space_group_name_H-M   'P 1'
#
loop_
_entity.id
_entity.type
_entity.pdbx_description
1 polymer ?
#
loop_
_entity_poly.entity_id
_entity_poly.type
_entity_poly.pdbx_seq_one_letter_code
_entity_poly.pdbx_strand_id
1 'polypeptide(L)'
;METMHSHTGVSGVDHLALALRVLLLTSTALIAGIGLLRAGATVPRWLAWAAGGMSAAVSGISAVVLDINPGFAVAHAVLALAIPVAVRWRTAAAYLGFALTLLLIAEAALGHTSLVFFLDTVFAAVAVVWFGAASATSWRDGSGLRPGPVALTAALALAGAAIGQLLLSGLFDRRLWGSAHGFVLVGAVVASLAVLVLVVVLHNPQRAFRTGAIGVLAVVVAWSVLPGIPHPPELPVPGVARLTQAAGTPVLVSPHRPGRNLVHFPDSAGLDVVVESGGRLARAVPRPGASGTWAEVDLPPGRSELLVRRGAEQGSVDVDTGTLPPLPDAAGADGPECASAALGGIVAAAASPLDRCPAASLSTEDEDALRKLVDYLASRHTPAVTVVGDDAPRSRAAADVVLSQAQQRGLPVRDDPGGALVLVAGWSRAVEVLDATNRGRGYTYGVHLAPWLLHGPVVNAVAGASLPLRFDPRDRQALSYGMDLAATFGEPPSPAGFRRWLAARGAAPGGEVTIYASAQVDVMQMANHQHDSTAGQWIPEGTIVAISDPL
;
A
#
# COMPACT_ATOMS: atom_id res chain seq x y z
N MET A 1 -24.99 -14.18 11.25
CA MET A 1 -23.79 -14.50 12.05
C MET A 1 -22.79 -15.11 11.07
N GLU A 2 -22.25 -14.26 10.20
CA GLU A 2 -21.20 -14.62 9.25
C GLU A 2 -19.88 -14.58 9.99
N THR A 3 -19.23 -15.73 10.10
CA THR A 3 -17.89 -15.86 10.64
C THR A 3 -16.89 -15.29 9.63
N MET A 4 -16.58 -14.01 9.79
CA MET A 4 -15.45 -13.36 9.14
C MET A 4 -14.16 -13.94 9.74
N HIS A 5 -13.57 -14.93 9.06
CA HIS A 5 -12.25 -15.43 9.41
C HIS A 5 -11.20 -14.36 9.07
N SER A 6 -10.77 -13.61 10.08
CA SER A 6 -9.55 -12.82 10.03
C SER A 6 -8.36 -13.78 9.93
N HIS A 7 -7.80 -13.93 8.73
CA HIS A 7 -6.53 -14.63 8.52
C HIS A 7 -5.38 -13.79 9.09
N THR A 8 -5.13 -13.95 10.39
CA THR A 8 -3.90 -13.53 11.05
C THR A 8 -2.86 -14.64 10.93
N GLY A 9 -1.67 -14.32 10.41
CA GLY A 9 -0.49 -15.17 10.46
C GLY A 9 -0.13 -15.76 9.11
N VAL A 10 0.91 -15.20 8.48
CA VAL A 10 1.65 -15.71 7.31
C VAL A 10 0.74 -16.41 6.30
N SER A 11 0.23 -15.68 5.31
CA SER A 11 -0.52 -16.20 4.16
C SER A 11 0.29 -17.30 3.46
N GLY A 12 0.16 -18.52 3.96
CA GLY A 12 0.73 -19.71 3.37
C GLY A 12 0.08 -19.89 2.01
N VAL A 13 0.90 -20.14 1.00
CA VAL A 13 0.41 -20.49 -0.32
C VAL A 13 -0.53 -21.69 -0.15
N ASP A 14 -1.78 -21.57 -0.57
CA ASP A 14 -2.71 -22.70 -0.60
C ASP A 14 -2.18 -23.72 -1.63
N HIS A 15 -1.42 -24.68 -1.12
CA HIS A 15 -0.77 -25.70 -1.93
C HIS A 15 -1.76 -26.56 -2.69
N LEU A 16 -2.99 -26.74 -2.17
CA LEU A 16 -4.04 -27.48 -2.85
C LEU A 16 -4.58 -26.69 -4.04
N ALA A 17 -4.94 -25.42 -3.83
CA ALA A 17 -5.39 -24.53 -4.89
C ALA A 17 -4.34 -24.42 -6.01
N LEU A 18 -3.07 -24.29 -5.62
CA LEU A 18 -1.95 -24.24 -6.55
C LEU A 18 -1.80 -25.54 -7.36
N ALA A 19 -1.84 -26.70 -6.69
CA ALA A 19 -1.72 -28.00 -7.36
C ALA A 19 -2.88 -28.24 -8.34
N LEU A 20 -4.12 -27.91 -7.93
CA LEU A 20 -5.30 -27.99 -8.80
C LEU A 20 -5.14 -27.09 -10.03
N ARG A 21 -4.69 -25.84 -9.86
CA ARG A 21 -4.46 -24.91 -10.96
C ARG A 21 -3.41 -25.42 -11.94
N VAL A 22 -2.26 -25.90 -11.46
CA VAL A 22 -1.21 -26.46 -12.32
C VAL A 22 -1.70 -27.69 -13.09
N LEU A 23 -2.41 -28.60 -12.42
CA LEU A 23 -2.98 -29.79 -13.06
C LEU A 23 -4.05 -29.42 -14.10
N LEU A 24 -4.90 -28.43 -13.81
CA LEU A 24 -5.93 -27.95 -14.72
C LEU A 24 -5.30 -27.34 -15.97
N LEU A 25 -4.38 -26.38 -15.82
CA LEU A 25 -3.75 -25.69 -16.95
C LEU A 25 -2.95 -26.64 -17.83
N THR A 26 -2.18 -27.55 -17.24
CA THR A 26 -1.35 -28.51 -18.00
C THR A 26 -2.18 -29.58 -18.71
N SER A 27 -3.17 -30.17 -18.05
CA SER A 27 -4.08 -31.14 -18.67
C SER A 27 -4.93 -30.52 -19.78
N THR A 28 -5.41 -29.29 -19.57
CA THR A 28 -6.20 -28.53 -20.54
C THR A 28 -5.35 -28.15 -21.76
N ALA A 29 -4.14 -27.64 -21.54
CA ALA A 29 -3.23 -27.32 -22.63
C ALA A 29 -2.88 -28.56 -23.46
N LEU A 30 -2.65 -29.71 -22.81
CA LEU A 30 -2.40 -30.98 -23.48
C LEU A 30 -3.59 -31.41 -24.36
N ILE A 31 -4.82 -31.47 -23.81
CA ILE A 31 -5.98 -31.92 -24.59
C ILE A 31 -6.38 -30.93 -25.69
N ALA A 32 -6.29 -29.62 -25.43
CA ALA A 32 -6.49 -28.57 -26.43
C ALA A 32 -5.48 -28.72 -27.57
N GLY A 33 -4.20 -28.99 -27.24
CA GLY A 33 -3.13 -29.23 -28.20
C GLY A 33 -3.35 -30.46 -29.06
N ILE A 34 -3.79 -31.57 -28.46
CA ILE A 34 -4.17 -32.80 -29.16
C ILE A 34 -5.29 -32.52 -30.16
N GLY A 35 -6.31 -31.74 -29.77
CA GLY A 35 -7.41 -31.34 -30.64
C GLY A 35 -6.93 -30.45 -31.79
N LEU A 36 -6.20 -29.37 -31.46
CA LEU A 36 -5.73 -28.35 -32.40
C LEU A 36 -4.83 -28.93 -33.50
N LEU A 37 -3.87 -29.79 -33.12
CA LEU A 37 -2.92 -30.39 -34.06
C LEU A 37 -3.46 -31.64 -34.77
N ARG A 38 -4.71 -32.04 -34.49
CA ARG A 38 -5.29 -33.25 -35.04
C ARG A 38 -5.37 -33.27 -36.56
N ALA A 39 -5.43 -32.10 -37.20
CA ALA A 39 -5.40 -31.95 -38.65
C ALA A 39 -4.08 -32.49 -39.25
N GLY A 40 -2.93 -32.20 -38.62
CA GLY A 40 -1.61 -32.54 -39.15
C GLY A 40 -0.84 -33.65 -38.44
N ALA A 41 -1.29 -34.10 -37.25
CA ALA A 41 -0.61 -35.13 -36.47
C ALA A 41 -1.52 -36.30 -36.06
N THR A 42 -0.91 -37.46 -35.81
CA THR A 42 -1.56 -38.59 -35.15
C THR A 42 -1.15 -38.69 -33.70
N VAL A 43 -2.13 -38.91 -32.82
CA VAL A 43 -1.95 -39.07 -31.38
C VAL A 43 -2.71 -40.33 -30.96
N PRO A 44 -2.17 -41.13 -30.02
CA PRO A 44 -2.89 -42.28 -29.47
C PRO A 44 -4.20 -41.88 -28.80
N ARG A 45 -5.29 -42.60 -29.10
CA ARG A 45 -6.63 -42.31 -28.56
C ARG A 45 -6.69 -42.39 -27.03
N TRP A 46 -5.96 -43.32 -26.42
CA TRP A 46 -5.96 -43.50 -24.97
C TRP A 46 -5.42 -42.26 -24.25
N LEU A 47 -4.42 -41.57 -24.83
CA LEU A 47 -3.85 -40.35 -24.27
C LEU A 47 -4.85 -39.19 -24.31
N ALA A 48 -5.61 -39.07 -25.40
CA ALA A 48 -6.67 -38.06 -25.52
C ALA A 48 -7.77 -38.27 -24.47
N TRP A 49 -8.19 -39.53 -24.24
CA TRP A 49 -9.15 -39.85 -23.18
C TRP A 49 -8.60 -39.59 -21.78
N ALA A 50 -7.35 -39.96 -21.51
CA ALA A 50 -6.71 -39.71 -20.22
C ALA A 50 -6.60 -38.20 -19.93
N ALA A 51 -6.10 -37.41 -20.89
CA ALA A 51 -5.94 -35.96 -20.74
C ALA A 51 -7.31 -35.25 -20.62
N GLY A 52 -8.28 -35.60 -21.46
CA GLY A 52 -9.63 -35.03 -21.41
C GLY A 52 -10.37 -35.38 -20.11
N GLY A 53 -10.27 -36.64 -19.66
CA GLY A 53 -10.84 -37.08 -18.39
C GLY A 53 -10.20 -36.39 -17.18
N MET A 54 -8.86 -36.25 -17.18
CA MET A 54 -8.14 -35.53 -16.13
C MET A 54 -8.51 -34.06 -16.09
N SER A 55 -8.54 -33.37 -17.24
CA SER A 55 -8.94 -31.95 -17.33
C SER A 55 -10.38 -31.73 -16.83
N ALA A 56 -11.33 -32.59 -17.23
CA ALA A 56 -12.71 -32.52 -16.77
C ALA A 56 -12.84 -32.80 -15.25
N ALA A 57 -12.14 -33.81 -14.74
CA ALA A 57 -12.15 -34.15 -13.32
C ALA A 57 -11.56 -33.02 -12.46
N VAL A 58 -10.41 -32.47 -12.85
CA VAL A 58 -9.76 -31.37 -12.13
C VAL A 58 -10.62 -30.10 -12.20
N SER A 59 -11.27 -29.81 -13.34
CA SER A 59 -12.20 -28.68 -13.46
C SER A 59 -13.39 -28.83 -12.50
N GLY A 60 -13.99 -30.02 -12.42
CA GLY A 60 -15.05 -30.33 -11.47
C GLY A 60 -14.62 -30.20 -10.00
N ILE A 61 -13.43 -30.72 -9.65
CA ILE A 61 -12.87 -30.59 -8.30
C ILE A 61 -12.58 -29.12 -7.98
N SER A 62 -12.01 -28.37 -8.92
CA SER A 62 -11.68 -26.95 -8.73
C SER A 62 -12.94 -26.11 -8.51
N ALA A 63 -14.05 -26.42 -9.17
CA ALA A 63 -15.33 -25.75 -8.95
C ALA A 63 -15.87 -25.93 -7.53
N VAL A 64 -15.68 -27.12 -6.93
CA VAL A 64 -16.13 -27.43 -5.57
C VAL A 64 -15.19 -26.87 -4.51
N VAL A 65 -13.88 -26.89 -4.76
CA VAL A 65 -12.86 -26.52 -3.77
C VAL A 65 -12.57 -25.01 -3.78
N LEU A 66 -12.61 -24.37 -4.96
CA LEU A 66 -12.20 -22.98 -5.16
C LEU A 66 -13.40 -22.05 -5.47
N ASP A 67 -14.63 -22.52 -5.29
CA ASP A 67 -15.88 -21.79 -5.57
C ASP A 67 -15.94 -21.14 -6.97
N ILE A 68 -15.36 -21.82 -7.98
CA ILE A 68 -15.39 -21.33 -9.37
C ILE A 68 -16.82 -21.41 -9.92
N ASN A 69 -17.21 -20.43 -10.74
CA ASN A 69 -18.51 -20.41 -11.40
C ASN A 69 -18.83 -21.76 -12.08
N PRO A 70 -19.93 -22.43 -11.70
CA PRO A 70 -20.23 -23.78 -12.19
C PRO A 70 -20.48 -23.79 -13.71
N GLY A 71 -20.98 -22.70 -14.29
CA GLY A 71 -21.17 -22.60 -15.75
C GLY A 71 -19.85 -22.68 -16.51
N PHE A 72 -18.80 -22.06 -15.98
CA PHE A 72 -17.46 -22.11 -16.58
C PHE A 72 -16.87 -23.52 -16.49
N ALA A 73 -16.93 -24.15 -15.31
CA ALA A 73 -16.42 -25.51 -15.09
C ALA A 73 -17.15 -26.55 -15.96
N VAL A 74 -18.48 -26.42 -16.11
CA VAL A 74 -19.27 -27.30 -17.00
C VAL A 74 -18.87 -27.10 -18.47
N ALA A 75 -18.76 -25.87 -18.95
CA ALA A 75 -18.34 -25.59 -20.32
C ALA A 75 -16.95 -26.17 -20.61
N HIS A 76 -16.01 -26.01 -19.67
CA HIS A 76 -14.66 -26.56 -19.74
C HIS A 76 -14.66 -28.09 -19.82
N ALA A 77 -15.34 -28.75 -18.89
CA ALA A 77 -15.42 -30.21 -18.84
C ALA A 77 -16.06 -30.79 -20.12
N VAL A 78 -17.11 -30.16 -20.63
CA VAL A 78 -17.78 -30.57 -21.87
C VAL A 78 -16.83 -30.44 -23.06
N LEU A 79 -16.11 -29.32 -23.20
CA LEU A 79 -15.14 -29.13 -24.28
C LEU A 79 -13.97 -30.12 -24.19
N ALA A 80 -13.43 -30.34 -22.98
CA ALA A 80 -12.33 -31.28 -22.74
C ALA A 80 -12.71 -32.73 -23.11
N LEU A 81 -13.94 -33.16 -22.82
CA LEU A 81 -14.45 -34.50 -23.17
C LEU A 81 -14.94 -34.60 -24.64
N ALA A 82 -15.35 -33.49 -25.26
CA ALA A 82 -15.75 -33.50 -26.67
C ALA A 82 -14.57 -33.77 -27.61
N ILE A 83 -13.36 -33.31 -27.26
CA ILE A 83 -12.14 -33.52 -28.06
C ILE A 83 -11.85 -35.02 -28.30
N PRO A 84 -11.69 -35.90 -27.28
CA PRO A 84 -11.38 -37.31 -27.51
C PRO A 84 -12.45 -38.05 -28.33
N VAL A 85 -13.73 -37.67 -28.18
CA VAL A 85 -14.83 -38.17 -29.03
C VAL A 85 -14.65 -37.72 -30.48
N ALA A 86 -14.26 -36.47 -30.67
CA ALA A 86 -14.09 -35.86 -31.98
C ALA A 86 -12.75 -36.18 -32.66
N VAL A 87 -11.77 -36.83 -32.00
CA VAL A 87 -10.45 -37.18 -32.57
C VAL A 87 -10.55 -38.00 -33.88
N ARG A 88 -11.69 -38.67 -34.15
CA ARG A 88 -11.93 -39.33 -35.44
C ARG A 88 -12.19 -38.35 -36.61
N TRP A 89 -12.71 -37.16 -36.32
CA TRP A 89 -13.04 -36.11 -37.29
C TRP A 89 -12.08 -34.94 -37.18
N ARG A 90 -11.19 -34.81 -38.17
CA ARG A 90 -10.04 -33.89 -38.13
C ARG A 90 -10.46 -32.44 -37.88
N THR A 91 -11.47 -31.95 -38.59
CA THR A 91 -11.95 -30.57 -38.51
C THR A 91 -12.64 -30.29 -37.18
N ALA A 92 -13.54 -31.18 -36.75
CA ALA A 92 -14.26 -31.01 -35.48
C ALA A 92 -13.30 -30.99 -34.28
N ALA A 93 -12.32 -31.90 -34.23
CA ALA A 93 -11.31 -31.90 -33.16
C ALA A 93 -10.47 -30.61 -33.14
N ALA A 94 -10.12 -30.06 -34.31
CA ALA A 94 -9.36 -28.82 -34.40
C ALA A 94 -10.16 -27.61 -33.88
N TYR A 95 -11.44 -27.48 -34.27
CA TYR A 95 -12.29 -26.40 -33.77
C TYR A 95 -12.56 -26.52 -32.27
N LEU A 96 -12.76 -27.73 -31.75
CA LEU A 96 -12.92 -27.95 -30.31
C LEU A 96 -11.63 -27.66 -29.53
N GLY A 97 -10.47 -28.06 -30.07
CA GLY A 97 -9.18 -27.71 -29.49
C GLY A 97 -8.92 -26.20 -29.50
N PHE A 98 -9.30 -25.51 -30.57
CA PHE A 98 -9.24 -24.05 -30.64
C PHE A 98 -10.18 -23.38 -29.63
N ALA A 99 -11.42 -23.84 -29.51
CA ALA A 99 -12.39 -23.32 -28.54
C ALA A 99 -11.89 -23.49 -27.09
N LEU A 100 -11.34 -24.67 -26.76
CA LEU A 100 -10.74 -24.91 -25.44
C LEU A 100 -9.47 -24.08 -25.21
N THR A 101 -8.69 -23.80 -26.26
CA THR A 101 -7.55 -22.88 -26.19
C THR A 101 -8.00 -21.46 -25.85
N LEU A 102 -9.04 -20.96 -26.51
CA LEU A 102 -9.63 -19.65 -26.21
C LEU A 102 -10.16 -19.60 -24.77
N LEU A 103 -10.78 -20.67 -24.30
CA LEU A 103 -11.25 -20.78 -22.92
C LEU A 103 -10.08 -20.70 -21.93
N LEU A 104 -8.99 -21.43 -22.19
CA LEU A 104 -7.77 -21.41 -21.38
C LEU A 104 -7.12 -20.02 -21.34
N ILE A 105 -7.04 -19.33 -22.47
CA ILE A 105 -6.53 -17.96 -22.55
C ILE A 105 -7.43 -17.01 -21.76
N ALA A 106 -8.75 -17.14 -21.92
CA ALA A 106 -9.70 -16.33 -21.16
C ALA A 106 -9.51 -16.55 -19.66
N GLU A 107 -9.44 -17.80 -19.19
CA GLU A 107 -9.22 -18.15 -17.79
C GLU A 107 -7.92 -17.55 -17.24
N ALA A 108 -6.84 -17.71 -18.00
CA ALA A 108 -5.52 -17.28 -17.58
C ALA A 108 -5.38 -15.76 -17.50
N ALA A 109 -6.13 -15.04 -18.34
CA ALA A 109 -6.06 -13.59 -18.45
C ALA A 109 -7.19 -12.85 -17.72
N LEU A 110 -8.09 -13.58 -17.02
CA LEU A 110 -9.12 -12.98 -16.18
C LEU A 110 -8.48 -12.06 -15.13
N GLY A 111 -8.78 -10.76 -15.21
CA GLY A 111 -8.28 -9.74 -14.28
C GLY A 111 -7.02 -9.01 -14.74
N HIS A 112 -6.38 -9.43 -15.83
CA HIS A 112 -5.25 -8.72 -16.43
C HIS A 112 -5.70 -7.86 -17.62
N THR A 113 -5.21 -6.63 -17.66
CA THR A 113 -5.40 -5.73 -18.82
C THR A 113 -4.05 -5.45 -19.46
N SER A 114 -4.05 -4.97 -20.71
CA SER A 114 -2.85 -4.52 -21.43
C SER A 114 -1.83 -5.63 -21.75
N LEU A 115 -0.55 -5.39 -21.47
CA LEU A 115 0.57 -6.23 -21.89
C LEU A 115 0.64 -7.56 -21.13
N VAL A 116 0.18 -7.61 -19.88
CA VAL A 116 0.12 -8.85 -19.09
C VAL A 116 -0.84 -9.86 -19.75
N PHE A 117 -2.00 -9.40 -20.21
CA PHE A 117 -2.95 -10.22 -20.99
C PHE A 117 -2.30 -10.84 -22.24
N PHE A 118 -1.48 -10.06 -22.95
CA PHE A 118 -0.75 -10.53 -24.12
C PHE A 118 0.25 -11.63 -23.75
N LEU A 119 0.99 -11.46 -22.65
CA LEU A 119 1.95 -12.47 -22.18
C LEU A 119 1.26 -13.77 -21.78
N ASP A 120 0.14 -13.70 -21.04
CA ASP A 120 -0.65 -14.88 -20.66
C ASP A 120 -1.17 -15.64 -21.88
N THR A 121 -1.60 -14.89 -22.91
CA THR A 121 -2.03 -15.46 -24.20
C THR A 121 -0.89 -16.23 -24.86
N VAL A 122 0.32 -15.69 -24.86
CA VAL A 122 1.50 -16.35 -25.43
C VAL A 122 1.86 -17.62 -24.65
N PHE A 123 1.90 -17.56 -23.32
CA PHE A 123 2.20 -18.75 -22.49
C PHE A 123 1.19 -19.87 -22.72
N ALA A 124 -0.11 -19.56 -22.71
CA ALA A 124 -1.17 -20.54 -22.96
C ALA A 124 -1.09 -21.13 -24.37
N ALA A 125 -0.94 -20.28 -25.41
CA ALA A 125 -0.87 -20.74 -26.79
C ALA A 125 0.37 -21.62 -27.04
N VAL A 126 1.53 -21.23 -26.50
CA VAL A 126 2.76 -22.05 -26.60
C VAL A 126 2.57 -23.38 -25.88
N ALA A 127 2.03 -23.39 -24.66
CA ALA A 127 1.80 -24.63 -23.91
C ALA A 127 0.90 -25.61 -24.70
N VAL A 128 -0.20 -25.10 -25.27
CA VAL A 128 -1.12 -25.87 -26.12
C VAL A 128 -0.40 -26.49 -27.31
N VAL A 129 0.31 -25.67 -28.09
CA VAL A 129 1.02 -26.13 -29.28
C VAL A 129 2.11 -27.14 -28.92
N TRP A 130 2.88 -26.87 -27.85
CA TRP A 130 4.02 -27.70 -27.47
C TRP A 130 3.61 -29.06 -26.92
N PHE A 131 2.64 -29.11 -26.00
CA PHE A 131 2.16 -30.38 -25.44
C PHE A 131 1.43 -31.21 -26.51
N GLY A 132 0.65 -30.56 -27.37
CA GLY A 132 0.06 -31.22 -28.54
C GLY A 132 1.14 -31.85 -29.44
N ALA A 133 2.17 -31.09 -29.80
CA ALA A 133 3.23 -31.57 -30.70
C ALA A 133 4.10 -32.66 -30.06
N ALA A 134 4.39 -32.56 -28.75
CA ALA A 134 5.12 -33.57 -27.99
C ALA A 134 4.36 -34.91 -27.92
N SER A 135 3.02 -34.87 -27.94
CA SER A 135 2.15 -36.04 -27.94
C SER A 135 2.00 -36.75 -29.30
N ALA A 136 2.48 -36.13 -30.38
CA ALA A 136 2.38 -36.69 -31.73
C ALA A 136 3.27 -37.92 -31.91
N THR A 137 2.71 -38.99 -32.49
CA THR A 137 3.44 -40.20 -32.88
C THR A 137 4.05 -40.06 -34.27
N SER A 138 3.30 -39.50 -35.21
CA SER A 138 3.77 -39.17 -36.55
C SER A 138 3.08 -37.92 -37.09
N TRP A 139 3.79 -37.24 -37.99
CA TRP A 139 3.29 -36.10 -38.74
C TRP A 139 2.75 -36.59 -40.09
N ARG A 140 1.67 -35.98 -40.57
CA ARG A 140 1.07 -36.34 -41.85
C ARG A 140 1.70 -35.55 -42.99
N ASP A 141 2.10 -36.27 -44.02
CA ASP A 141 2.51 -35.69 -45.30
C ASP A 141 1.35 -34.89 -45.91
N GLY A 142 1.65 -33.68 -46.39
CA GLY A 142 0.65 -32.79 -47.02
C GLY A 142 -0.18 -31.92 -46.07
N SER A 143 0.07 -31.95 -44.76
CA SER A 143 -0.65 -31.09 -43.80
C SER A 143 -0.27 -29.61 -43.83
N GLY A 144 0.79 -29.24 -44.56
CA GLY A 144 1.34 -27.88 -44.59
C GLY A 144 2.10 -27.47 -43.32
N LEU A 145 1.96 -28.21 -42.21
CA LEU A 145 2.67 -27.95 -40.97
C LEU A 145 4.13 -28.40 -41.07
N ARG A 146 5.04 -27.44 -40.89
CA ARG A 146 6.48 -27.70 -40.81
C ARG A 146 6.88 -27.69 -39.34
N PRO A 147 7.15 -28.84 -38.71
CA PRO A 147 7.33 -28.91 -37.25
C PRO A 147 8.58 -28.16 -36.75
N GLY A 148 9.64 -28.07 -37.56
CA GLY A 148 10.84 -27.29 -37.24
C GLY A 148 10.55 -25.79 -37.07
N PRO A 149 10.03 -25.10 -38.10
CA PRO A 149 9.61 -23.70 -38.00
C PRO A 149 8.62 -23.45 -36.86
N VAL A 150 7.64 -24.34 -36.65
CA VAL A 150 6.67 -24.21 -35.55
C VAL A 150 7.37 -24.26 -34.19
N ALA A 151 8.27 -25.22 -33.98
CA ALA A 151 9.05 -25.33 -32.74
C ALA A 151 9.87 -24.06 -32.47
N LEU A 152 10.54 -23.53 -33.52
CA LEU A 152 11.35 -22.32 -33.40
C LEU A 152 10.47 -21.11 -33.07
N THR A 153 9.34 -20.92 -33.75
CA THR A 153 8.43 -19.80 -33.47
C THR A 153 7.85 -19.87 -32.06
N ALA A 154 7.47 -21.07 -31.60
CA ALA A 154 6.92 -21.25 -30.26
C ALA A 154 8.00 -21.00 -29.18
N ALA A 155 9.24 -21.44 -29.43
CA ALA A 155 10.35 -21.23 -28.49
C ALA A 155 10.75 -19.75 -28.41
N LEU A 156 10.79 -19.05 -29.55
CA LEU A 156 11.04 -17.62 -29.59
C LEU A 156 9.92 -16.83 -28.90
N ALA A 157 8.66 -17.20 -29.12
CA ALA A 157 7.53 -16.56 -28.44
C ALA A 157 7.58 -16.78 -26.92
N LEU A 158 7.90 -18.00 -26.47
CA LEU A 158 8.06 -18.33 -25.05
C LEU A 158 9.19 -17.54 -24.40
N ALA A 159 10.37 -17.52 -25.02
CA ALA A 159 11.51 -16.77 -24.53
C ALA A 159 11.23 -15.26 -24.51
N GLY A 160 10.60 -14.73 -25.57
CA GLY A 160 10.19 -13.34 -25.65
C GLY A 160 9.18 -12.96 -24.56
N ALA A 161 8.20 -13.82 -24.29
CA ALA A 161 7.21 -13.60 -23.23
C ALA A 161 7.85 -13.62 -21.84
N ALA A 162 8.70 -14.62 -21.55
CA ALA A 162 9.40 -14.70 -20.26
C ALA A 162 10.34 -13.50 -20.04
N ILE A 163 11.09 -13.08 -21.06
CA ILE A 163 11.94 -11.88 -21.00
C ILE A 163 11.08 -10.62 -20.83
N GLY A 164 9.97 -10.51 -21.57
CA GLY A 164 9.04 -9.40 -21.44
C GLY A 164 8.49 -9.29 -20.01
N GLN A 165 8.10 -10.41 -19.41
CA GLN A 165 7.66 -10.47 -18.02
C GLN A 165 8.77 -10.04 -17.05
N LEU A 166 10.00 -10.53 -17.25
CA LEU A 166 11.16 -10.11 -16.45
C LEU A 166 11.46 -8.61 -16.55
N LEU A 167 11.33 -8.03 -17.74
CA LEU A 167 11.54 -6.60 -17.97
C LEU A 167 10.48 -5.75 -17.27
N LEU A 168 9.21 -6.17 -17.30
CA LEU A 168 8.13 -5.50 -16.56
C LEU A 168 8.35 -5.54 -15.06
N SER A 169 8.92 -6.64 -14.54
CA SER A 169 9.28 -6.78 -13.13
C SER A 169 10.56 -6.02 -12.74
N GLY A 170 11.29 -5.44 -13.70
CA GLY A 170 12.51 -4.68 -13.50
C GLY A 170 13.78 -5.54 -13.43
N LEU A 171 14.56 -5.57 -14.51
CA LEU A 171 15.75 -6.45 -14.69
C LEU A 171 16.81 -6.34 -13.59
N PHE A 172 16.90 -5.18 -12.93
CA PHE A 172 17.88 -4.90 -11.87
C PHE A 172 17.25 -4.72 -10.50
N ASP A 173 15.97 -5.08 -10.37
CA ASP A 173 15.31 -5.03 -9.08
C ASP A 173 15.92 -6.08 -8.14
N ARG A 174 16.38 -5.65 -6.96
CA ARG A 174 16.92 -6.56 -5.95
C ARG A 174 15.91 -7.64 -5.55
N ARG A 175 14.61 -7.36 -5.71
CA ARG A 175 13.52 -8.31 -5.48
C ARG A 175 13.63 -9.55 -6.37
N LEU A 176 14.27 -9.46 -7.53
CA LEU A 176 14.53 -10.63 -8.39
C LEU A 176 15.42 -11.68 -7.72
N TRP A 177 16.35 -11.25 -6.86
CA TRP A 177 17.36 -12.11 -6.26
C TRP A 177 17.10 -12.41 -4.78
N GLY A 178 16.28 -11.60 -4.12
CA GLY A 178 15.96 -11.74 -2.69
C GLY A 178 14.58 -12.33 -2.40
N SER A 179 13.74 -12.59 -3.41
CA SER A 179 12.37 -13.07 -3.21
C SER A 179 12.06 -14.36 -3.97
N ALA A 180 11.16 -15.17 -3.43
CA ALA A 180 10.65 -16.36 -4.11
C ALA A 180 10.01 -16.03 -5.47
N HIS A 181 9.32 -14.89 -5.57
CA HIS A 181 8.75 -14.38 -6.82
C HIS A 181 9.83 -14.18 -7.88
N GLY A 182 10.93 -13.52 -7.48
CA GLY A 182 12.09 -13.30 -8.33
C GLY A 182 12.74 -14.59 -8.83
N PHE A 183 12.99 -15.56 -7.93
CA PHE A 183 13.57 -16.85 -8.32
C PHE A 183 12.68 -17.63 -9.30
N VAL A 184 11.36 -17.63 -9.10
CA VAL A 184 10.42 -18.29 -10.02
C VAL A 184 10.44 -17.62 -11.39
N LEU A 185 10.47 -16.29 -11.43
CA LEU A 185 10.53 -15.52 -12.68
C LEU A 185 11.84 -15.77 -13.45
N VAL A 186 12.98 -15.73 -12.76
CA VAL A 186 14.30 -16.04 -13.36
C VAL A 186 14.34 -17.49 -13.84
N GLY A 187 13.81 -18.43 -13.05
CA GLY A 187 13.69 -19.84 -13.43
C GLY A 187 12.87 -20.04 -14.71
N ALA A 188 11.75 -19.31 -14.86
CA ALA A 188 10.93 -19.35 -16.08
C ALA A 188 11.70 -18.83 -17.31
N VAL A 189 12.49 -17.76 -17.16
CA VAL A 189 13.33 -17.22 -18.24
C VAL A 189 14.41 -18.22 -18.64
N VAL A 190 15.12 -18.80 -17.68
CA VAL A 190 16.17 -19.80 -17.92
C VAL A 190 15.59 -21.03 -18.61
N ALA A 191 14.44 -21.53 -18.14
CA ALA A 191 13.76 -22.67 -18.76
C ALA A 191 13.33 -22.36 -20.21
N SER A 192 12.79 -21.16 -20.47
CA SER A 192 12.38 -20.72 -21.81
C SER A 192 13.56 -20.63 -22.77
N LEU A 193 14.69 -20.07 -22.32
CA LEU A 193 15.92 -19.99 -23.11
C LEU A 193 16.54 -21.37 -23.36
N ALA A 194 16.49 -22.27 -22.38
CA ALA A 194 16.95 -23.65 -22.55
C ALA A 194 16.12 -24.38 -23.62
N VAL A 195 14.79 -24.16 -23.66
CA VAL A 195 13.92 -24.70 -24.71
C VAL A 195 14.31 -24.16 -26.09
N LEU A 196 14.58 -22.86 -26.21
CA LEU A 196 15.04 -22.25 -27.47
C LEU A 196 16.38 -22.83 -27.94
N VAL A 197 17.37 -22.93 -27.06
CA VAL A 197 18.67 -23.55 -27.37
C VAL A 197 18.49 -25.00 -27.80
N LEU A 198 17.64 -25.75 -27.11
CA LEU A 198 17.35 -27.15 -27.42
C LEU A 198 16.76 -27.33 -28.82
N VAL A 199 15.83 -26.45 -29.23
CA VAL A 199 15.26 -26.46 -30.59
C VAL A 199 16.31 -26.15 -31.65
N VAL A 200 17.22 -25.21 -31.38
CA VAL A 200 18.29 -24.84 -32.32
C VAL A 200 19.34 -25.95 -32.46
N VAL A 201 19.70 -26.61 -31.36
CA VAL A 201 20.72 -27.67 -31.34
C VAL A 201 20.16 -28.99 -31.88
N LEU A 202 18.95 -29.36 -31.50
CA LEU A 202 18.32 -30.60 -31.95
C LEU A 202 17.71 -30.42 -33.35
N HIS A 203 18.44 -30.88 -34.35
CA HIS A 203 17.99 -30.89 -35.75
C HIS A 203 16.78 -31.82 -36.00
N ASN A 204 16.44 -32.69 -35.03
CA ASN A 204 15.26 -33.54 -35.10
C ASN A 204 14.08 -32.91 -34.33
N PRO A 205 13.03 -32.42 -35.03
CA PRO A 205 11.94 -31.68 -34.40
C PRO A 205 11.11 -32.55 -33.44
N GLN A 206 10.98 -33.86 -33.68
CA GLN A 206 10.26 -34.74 -32.75
C GLN A 206 10.99 -34.89 -31.42
N ARG A 207 12.33 -34.97 -31.45
CA ARG A 207 13.13 -34.99 -30.22
C ARG A 207 13.01 -33.65 -29.51
N ALA A 208 13.13 -32.54 -30.24
CA ALA A 208 13.02 -31.19 -29.69
C ALA A 208 11.69 -30.95 -28.95
N PHE A 209 10.54 -31.35 -29.52
CA PHE A 209 9.26 -31.21 -28.83
C PHE A 209 9.18 -32.06 -27.57
N ARG A 210 9.62 -33.33 -27.62
CA ARG A 210 9.55 -34.25 -26.47
C ARG A 210 10.45 -33.82 -25.32
N THR A 211 11.70 -33.44 -25.60
CA THR A 211 12.63 -32.98 -24.57
C THR A 211 12.27 -31.57 -24.10
N GLY A 212 11.84 -30.69 -25.01
CA GLY A 212 11.41 -29.33 -24.72
C GLY A 212 10.13 -29.27 -23.89
N ALA A 213 9.28 -30.30 -23.92
CA ALA A 213 8.05 -30.36 -23.14
C ALA A 213 8.31 -30.26 -21.62
N ILE A 214 9.46 -30.76 -21.14
CA ILE A 214 9.86 -30.62 -19.73
C ILE A 214 10.13 -29.14 -19.40
N GLY A 215 10.84 -28.43 -20.29
CA GLY A 215 11.11 -27.00 -20.12
C GLY A 215 9.83 -26.16 -20.20
N VAL A 216 8.95 -26.44 -21.17
CA VAL A 216 7.65 -25.77 -21.26
C VAL A 216 6.78 -26.05 -20.04
N LEU A 217 6.77 -27.28 -19.53
CA LEU A 217 6.08 -27.61 -18.28
C LEU A 217 6.62 -26.80 -17.11
N ALA A 218 7.95 -26.68 -16.97
CA ALA A 218 8.56 -25.85 -15.93
C ALA A 218 8.12 -24.38 -16.03
N VAL A 219 8.03 -23.82 -17.25
CA VAL A 219 7.54 -22.45 -17.48
C VAL A 219 6.06 -22.32 -17.12
N VAL A 220 5.21 -23.28 -17.53
CA VAL A 220 3.78 -23.27 -17.19
C VAL A 220 3.58 -23.37 -15.67
N VAL A 221 4.35 -24.22 -14.99
CA VAL A 221 4.33 -24.31 -13.52
C VAL A 221 4.72 -22.97 -12.92
N ALA A 222 5.85 -22.39 -13.32
CA ALA A 222 6.31 -21.09 -12.81
C ALA A 222 5.25 -20.00 -13.02
N TRP A 223 4.70 -19.89 -14.23
CA TRP A 223 3.63 -18.96 -14.59
C TRP A 223 2.36 -19.17 -13.75
N SER A 224 1.97 -20.42 -13.47
CA SER A 224 0.79 -20.74 -12.65
C SER A 224 0.98 -20.40 -11.17
N VAL A 225 2.23 -20.47 -10.69
CA VAL A 225 2.59 -20.23 -9.29
C VAL A 225 2.72 -18.73 -8.99
N LEU A 226 3.16 -17.92 -9.97
CA LEU A 226 3.44 -16.49 -9.77
C LEU A 226 2.30 -15.70 -9.10
N PRO A 227 1.01 -15.87 -9.48
CA PRO A 227 -0.10 -15.17 -8.82
C PRO A 227 -0.31 -15.56 -7.36
N GLY A 228 0.13 -16.77 -6.97
CA GLY A 228 0.02 -17.28 -5.60
C GLY A 228 1.20 -16.88 -4.71
N ILE A 229 2.26 -16.29 -5.26
CA ILE A 229 3.39 -15.78 -4.48
C ILE A 229 3.12 -14.31 -4.15
N PRO A 230 3.15 -13.92 -2.85
CA PRO A 230 3.03 -12.52 -2.47
C PRO A 230 4.03 -11.65 -3.24
N HIS A 231 3.55 -10.56 -3.82
CA HIS A 231 4.42 -9.63 -4.50
C HIS A 231 5.43 -9.06 -3.49
N PRO A 232 6.72 -9.00 -3.86
CA PRO A 232 7.72 -8.50 -2.95
C PRO A 232 7.42 -7.02 -2.64
N PRO A 233 7.51 -6.60 -1.37
CA PRO A 233 7.12 -5.26 -0.95
C PRO A 233 7.89 -4.20 -1.72
N GLU A 234 7.29 -3.02 -1.90
CA GLU A 234 7.98 -1.91 -2.54
C GLU A 234 9.29 -1.58 -1.83
N LEU A 235 10.31 -1.30 -2.62
CA LEU A 235 11.62 -0.95 -2.08
C LEU A 235 11.56 0.39 -1.35
N PRO A 236 12.31 0.55 -0.25
CA PRO A 236 12.44 1.84 0.40
C PRO A 236 13.04 2.86 -0.58
N VAL A 237 12.45 4.05 -0.63
CA VAL A 237 12.93 5.17 -1.45
C VAL A 237 13.55 6.22 -0.52
N PRO A 238 14.80 6.64 -0.76
CA PRO A 238 15.47 7.68 0.03
C PRO A 238 14.63 8.95 0.18
N GLY A 239 14.49 9.43 1.42
CA GLY A 239 13.78 10.67 1.76
C GLY A 239 12.26 10.58 1.76
N VAL A 240 11.68 9.50 1.25
CA VAL A 240 10.25 9.19 1.34
C VAL A 240 10.04 8.43 2.64
N ALA A 241 9.20 8.94 3.54
CA ALA A 241 8.88 8.25 4.78
C ALA A 241 8.35 6.84 4.50
N ARG A 242 8.77 5.88 5.33
CA ARG A 242 8.50 4.46 5.11
C ARG A 242 7.44 4.00 6.09
N LEU A 243 6.26 3.66 5.57
CA LEU A 243 5.24 2.94 6.31
C LEU A 243 5.31 1.45 5.97
N THR A 244 5.38 0.60 6.99
CA THR A 244 5.38 -0.86 6.85
C THR A 244 4.78 -1.54 8.08
N GLN A 245 4.73 -2.86 8.09
CA GLN A 245 4.41 -3.68 9.26
C GLN A 245 5.70 -4.31 9.80
N ALA A 246 5.88 -4.33 11.12
CA ALA A 246 6.90 -5.12 11.80
C ALA A 246 6.43 -5.49 13.21
N ALA A 247 6.78 -6.69 13.68
CA ALA A 247 6.32 -7.22 14.98
C ALA A 247 4.80 -7.05 15.19
N GLY A 248 4.01 -7.36 14.15
CA GLY A 248 2.55 -7.32 14.20
C GLY A 248 1.92 -5.92 14.41
N THR A 249 2.64 -4.84 14.10
CA THR A 249 2.12 -3.46 14.20
C THR A 249 2.58 -2.58 13.03
N PRO A 250 1.79 -1.56 12.64
CA PRO A 250 2.26 -0.50 11.75
C PRO A 250 3.49 0.21 12.34
N VAL A 251 4.43 0.54 11.46
CA VAL A 251 5.67 1.25 11.78
C VAL A 251 5.91 2.32 10.72
N LEU A 252 6.06 3.56 11.15
CA LEU A 252 6.41 4.69 10.29
C LEU A 252 7.84 5.16 10.61
N VAL A 253 8.71 5.15 9.60
CA VAL A 253 10.07 5.72 9.68
C VAL A 253 10.11 7.02 8.89
N SER A 254 10.42 8.13 9.57
CA SER A 254 10.46 9.48 8.97
C SER A 254 11.67 10.27 9.49
N PRO A 255 12.36 11.08 8.66
CA PRO A 255 12.10 11.40 7.25
C PRO A 255 12.68 10.38 6.27
N HIS A 256 13.27 9.28 6.77
CA HIS A 256 13.94 8.25 5.98
C HIS A 256 15.15 8.81 5.20
N ARG A 257 16.02 9.55 5.92
CA ARG A 257 17.25 10.19 5.41
C ARG A 257 18.45 9.81 6.29
N PRO A 258 19.70 9.99 5.84
CA PRO A 258 20.87 9.71 6.66
C PRO A 258 20.86 10.57 7.92
N GLY A 259 21.30 10.01 9.05
CA GLY A 259 21.30 10.66 10.35
C GLY A 259 20.06 10.31 11.19
N ARG A 260 19.61 11.27 12.01
CA ARG A 260 18.52 11.06 12.97
C ARG A 260 17.16 10.93 12.28
N ASN A 261 16.44 9.89 12.63
CA ASN A 261 15.07 9.61 12.19
C ASN A 261 14.20 9.26 13.39
N LEU A 262 12.90 9.42 13.23
CA LEU A 262 11.89 8.91 14.14
C LEU A 262 11.28 7.63 13.59
N VAL A 263 11.10 6.68 14.50
CA VAL A 263 10.28 5.49 14.29
C VAL A 263 9.06 5.61 15.16
N HIS A 264 7.89 5.70 14.52
CA HIS A 264 6.60 5.92 15.16
C HIS A 264 5.78 4.65 15.14
N PHE A 265 5.12 4.40 16.27
CA PHE A 265 4.21 3.29 16.49
C PHE A 265 2.87 3.84 17.01
N PRO A 266 1.72 3.31 16.55
CA PRO A 266 0.42 3.72 17.06
C PRO A 266 0.22 3.27 18.50
N ASP A 267 -0.78 3.85 19.19
CA ASP A 267 -1.10 3.51 20.59
C ASP A 267 -1.36 2.00 20.78
N SER A 268 -1.95 1.34 19.77
CA SER A 268 -2.20 -0.10 19.76
C SER A 268 -0.93 -0.96 19.83
N ALA A 269 0.25 -0.39 19.57
CA ALA A 269 1.53 -1.10 19.70
C ALA A 269 1.97 -1.28 21.16
N GLY A 270 1.42 -0.49 22.09
CA GLY A 270 1.80 -0.49 23.50
C GLY A 270 3.11 0.25 23.79
N LEU A 271 3.58 0.14 25.04
CA LEU A 271 4.74 0.88 25.56
C LEU A 271 6.05 0.08 25.54
N ASP A 272 5.98 -1.23 25.27
CA ASP A 272 7.13 -2.15 25.35
C ASP A 272 7.78 -2.38 23.97
N VAL A 273 7.85 -1.32 23.16
CA VAL A 273 8.47 -1.38 21.83
C VAL A 273 9.92 -0.88 21.89
N VAL A 274 10.82 -1.68 21.33
CA VAL A 274 12.25 -1.37 21.20
C VAL A 274 12.67 -1.51 19.74
N VAL A 275 13.44 -0.53 19.28
CA VAL A 275 14.01 -0.51 17.93
C VAL A 275 15.51 -0.63 18.01
N GLU A 276 16.09 -1.53 17.22
CA GLU A 276 17.54 -1.66 17.06
C GLU A 276 17.98 -1.11 15.71
N SER A 277 18.99 -0.24 15.71
CA SER A 277 19.65 0.27 14.51
C SER A 277 21.16 0.25 14.72
N GLY A 278 21.91 -0.42 13.84
CA GLY A 278 23.38 -0.44 13.91
C GLY A 278 23.94 -0.92 15.27
N GLY A 279 23.26 -1.88 15.91
CA GLY A 279 23.63 -2.41 17.23
C GLY A 279 23.28 -1.49 18.42
N ARG A 280 22.59 -0.36 18.17
CA ARG A 280 22.07 0.53 19.22
C ARG A 280 20.58 0.29 19.41
N LEU A 281 20.18 0.12 20.67
CA LEU A 281 18.78 -0.02 21.06
C LEU A 281 18.19 1.35 21.43
N ALA A 282 17.03 1.67 20.86
CA ALA A 282 16.21 2.83 21.19
C ALA A 282 14.84 2.36 21.67
N ARG A 283 14.44 2.75 22.88
CA ARG A 283 13.09 2.49 23.40
C ARG A 283 12.12 3.50 22.79
N ALA A 284 10.97 3.02 22.31
CA ALA A 284 9.89 3.90 21.91
C ALA A 284 9.20 4.47 23.16
N VAL A 285 9.06 5.80 23.22
CA VAL A 285 8.45 6.50 24.36
C VAL A 285 7.37 7.48 23.89
N PRO A 286 6.35 7.77 24.72
CA PRO A 286 5.41 8.84 24.44
C PRO A 286 6.14 10.19 24.28
N ARG A 287 5.66 11.04 23.37
CA ARG A 287 6.14 12.41 23.21
C ARG A 287 5.01 13.40 23.50
N PRO A 288 5.26 14.51 24.24
CA PRO A 288 4.22 15.48 24.55
C PRO A 288 3.50 15.99 23.30
N GLY A 289 2.17 15.96 23.32
CA GLY A 289 1.33 16.42 22.22
C GLY A 289 1.31 15.54 20.97
N ALA A 290 1.91 14.35 21.00
CA ALA A 290 1.84 13.37 19.91
C ALA A 290 1.16 12.07 20.39
N SER A 291 0.47 11.38 19.49
CA SER A 291 -0.08 10.04 19.74
C SER A 291 0.97 8.94 19.62
N GLY A 292 0.74 7.79 20.25
CA GLY A 292 1.60 6.63 20.13
C GLY A 292 2.94 6.76 20.85
N THR A 293 3.88 5.92 20.41
CA THR A 293 5.25 5.91 20.93
C THR A 293 6.27 6.14 19.83
N TRP A 294 7.40 6.75 20.21
CA TRP A 294 8.39 7.27 19.29
C TRP A 294 9.78 6.84 19.73
N ALA A 295 10.53 6.21 18.83
CA ALA A 295 11.95 5.92 19.02
C ALA A 295 12.80 6.81 18.11
N GLU A 296 13.86 7.40 18.65
CA GLU A 296 14.87 8.11 17.86
C GLU A 296 15.96 7.13 17.46
N VAL A 297 16.22 7.01 16.16
CA VAL A 297 17.25 6.13 15.60
C VAL A 297 18.18 6.92 14.70
N ASP A 298 19.45 6.52 14.68
CA ASP A 298 20.43 7.05 13.73
C ASP A 298 20.55 6.04 12.59
N LEU A 299 20.30 6.48 11.35
CA LEU A 299 20.36 5.65 10.16
C LEU A 299 21.62 6.00 9.36
N PRO A 300 22.46 5.02 9.01
CA PRO A 300 23.59 5.25 8.13
C PRO A 300 23.12 5.64 6.73
N PRO A 301 23.98 6.30 5.91
CA PRO A 301 23.68 6.52 4.51
C PRO A 301 23.55 5.20 3.74
N GLY A 302 22.59 5.15 2.83
CA GLY A 302 22.27 3.97 2.04
C GLY A 302 21.43 2.95 2.79
N ARG A 303 21.71 1.67 2.54
CA ARG A 303 20.87 0.56 3.00
C ARG A 303 21.21 0.14 4.42
N SER A 304 20.18 -0.08 5.22
CA SER A 304 20.29 -0.72 6.52
C SER A 304 18.99 -1.43 6.89
N GLU A 305 18.96 -2.07 8.04
CA GLU A 305 17.80 -2.77 8.58
C GLU A 305 17.55 -2.25 10.00
N LEU A 306 16.28 -2.08 10.35
CA LEU A 306 15.83 -1.84 11.71
C LEU A 306 15.20 -3.11 12.26
N LEU A 307 15.57 -3.52 13.47
CA LEU A 307 14.88 -4.61 14.16
C LEU A 307 13.88 -4.01 15.15
N VAL A 308 12.60 -4.33 14.99
CA VAL A 308 11.52 -3.91 15.88
C VAL A 308 11.16 -5.09 16.77
N ARG A 309 11.14 -4.86 18.07
CA ARG A 309 10.77 -5.86 19.08
C ARG A 309 9.61 -5.33 19.90
N ARG A 310 8.57 -6.15 20.03
CA ARG A 310 7.37 -5.89 20.84
C ARG A 310 7.09 -7.15 21.67
N GLY A 311 7.50 -7.13 22.93
CA GLY A 311 7.43 -8.32 23.79
C GLY A 311 8.23 -9.49 23.19
N ALA A 312 7.54 -10.61 22.91
CA ALA A 312 8.13 -11.79 22.27
C ALA A 312 8.15 -11.70 20.72
N GLU A 313 7.43 -10.75 20.13
CA GLU A 313 7.38 -10.57 18.69
C GLU A 313 8.56 -9.74 18.20
N GLN A 314 9.12 -10.13 17.06
CA GLN A 314 10.18 -9.42 16.38
C GLN A 314 9.87 -9.35 14.89
N GLY A 315 10.15 -8.20 14.29
CA GLY A 315 10.12 -8.02 12.84
C GLY A 315 11.24 -7.09 12.42
N SER A 316 11.57 -7.10 11.13
CA SER A 316 12.53 -6.18 10.57
C SER A 316 11.90 -5.21 9.58
N VAL A 317 12.51 -4.04 9.48
CA VAL A 317 12.14 -2.98 8.54
C VAL A 317 13.35 -2.66 7.70
N ASP A 318 13.26 -2.99 6.41
CA ASP A 318 14.22 -2.53 5.40
C ASP A 318 14.15 -1.01 5.27
N VAL A 319 15.31 -0.35 5.34
CA VAL A 319 15.46 1.07 5.08
C VAL A 319 16.54 1.32 4.02
N ASP A 320 16.36 2.38 3.23
CA ASP A 320 17.35 2.90 2.29
C ASP A 320 17.29 4.42 2.33
N THR A 321 18.19 5.01 3.12
CA THR A 321 18.25 6.46 3.30
C THR A 321 18.98 7.17 2.16
N GLY A 322 19.61 6.42 1.26
CA GLY A 322 20.41 6.95 0.15
C GLY A 322 21.50 7.92 0.62
N THR A 323 21.69 8.99 -0.16
CA THR A 323 22.72 10.02 0.06
C THR A 323 22.14 11.42 0.19
N LEU A 324 20.83 11.52 0.42
CA LEU A 324 20.17 12.82 0.62
C LEU A 324 20.74 13.52 1.86
N PRO A 325 20.77 14.85 1.89
CA PRO A 325 21.15 15.56 3.11
C PRO A 325 20.16 15.23 4.23
N PRO A 326 20.63 15.16 5.49
CA PRO A 326 19.74 15.07 6.65
C PRO A 326 18.70 16.18 6.62
N LEU A 327 17.51 15.92 7.18
CA LEU A 327 16.50 16.94 7.38
C LEU A 327 16.52 17.38 8.84
N PRO A 328 17.08 18.57 9.16
CA PRO A 328 17.05 19.10 10.52
C PRO A 328 15.62 19.18 11.04
N ASP A 329 15.45 19.08 12.35
CA ASP A 329 14.17 19.19 13.08
C ASP A 329 13.18 18.03 12.91
N ALA A 330 13.35 17.17 11.88
CA ALA A 330 12.49 16.02 11.64
C ALA A 330 12.52 14.96 12.75
N ALA A 331 13.55 14.95 13.60
CA ALA A 331 13.65 14.10 14.80
C ALA A 331 13.51 14.85 16.13
N GLY A 332 13.45 16.19 16.10
CA GLY A 332 13.37 17.05 17.27
C GLY A 332 11.94 17.15 17.85
N ALA A 333 11.67 18.25 18.55
CA ALA A 333 10.37 18.52 19.15
C ALA A 333 9.22 18.62 18.11
N ASP A 334 9.53 19.11 16.91
CA ASP A 334 8.59 19.23 15.78
C ASP A 334 8.55 17.97 14.89
N GLY A 335 9.33 16.96 15.22
CA GLY A 335 9.42 15.71 14.47
C GLY A 335 8.08 14.98 14.30
N PRO A 336 7.23 14.87 15.36
CA PRO A 336 5.91 14.26 15.23
C PRO A 336 5.00 14.94 14.20
N GLU A 337 4.98 16.27 14.13
CA GLU A 337 4.20 16.97 13.11
C GLU A 337 4.76 16.73 11.71
N CYS A 338 6.09 16.71 11.58
CA CYS A 338 6.76 16.39 10.32
C CYS A 338 6.44 14.95 9.85
N ALA A 339 6.40 13.99 10.76
CA ALA A 339 6.01 12.61 10.50
C ALA A 339 4.53 12.48 10.11
N SER A 340 3.62 13.16 10.81
CA SER A 340 2.18 13.16 10.47
C SER A 340 1.92 13.80 9.09
N ALA A 341 2.71 14.83 8.72
CA ALA A 341 2.69 15.39 7.36
C ALA A 341 3.10 14.34 6.31
N ALA A 342 4.17 13.58 6.56
CA ALA A 342 4.61 12.49 5.68
C ALA A 342 3.52 11.41 5.53
N LEU A 343 2.94 11.01 6.67
CA LEU A 343 1.91 9.97 6.73
C LEU A 343 0.66 10.37 5.95
N GLY A 344 0.23 11.64 6.02
CA GLY A 344 -0.89 12.14 5.21
C GLY A 344 -0.69 11.97 3.69
N GLY A 345 0.55 12.15 3.22
CA GLY A 345 0.90 11.88 1.81
C GLY A 345 0.90 10.39 1.46
N ILE A 346 1.43 9.54 2.35
CA ILE A 346 1.45 8.07 2.18
C ILE A 346 0.03 7.51 2.12
N VAL A 347 -0.85 7.94 3.04
CA VAL A 347 -2.26 7.55 3.10
C VAL A 347 -3.02 7.94 1.81
N ALA A 348 -2.55 8.98 1.11
CA ALA A 348 -3.06 9.39 -0.18
C ALA A 348 -2.43 8.68 -1.39
N ALA A 349 -1.59 7.66 -1.16
CA ALA A 349 -0.77 6.98 -2.16
C ALA A 349 0.18 7.92 -2.94
N ALA A 350 0.55 9.07 -2.35
CA ALA A 350 1.49 10.04 -2.93
C ALA A 350 2.75 10.13 -2.05
N ALA A 351 3.52 9.04 -2.07
CA ALA A 351 4.76 8.93 -1.32
C ALA A 351 5.85 9.82 -1.97
N SER A 352 6.01 11.04 -1.45
CA SER A 352 6.98 12.02 -1.93
C SER A 352 8.00 12.37 -0.84
N PRO A 353 9.26 12.67 -1.19
CA PRO A 353 10.23 13.09 -0.21
C PRO A 353 9.80 14.37 0.52
N LEU A 354 10.00 14.40 1.84
CA LEU A 354 9.85 15.65 2.59
C LEU A 354 11.12 16.48 2.45
N ASP A 355 11.01 17.65 1.82
CA ASP A 355 12.13 18.59 1.70
C ASP A 355 12.28 19.52 2.90
N ARG A 356 11.17 19.79 3.59
CA ARG A 356 11.08 20.66 4.78
C ARG A 356 9.97 20.18 5.71
N CYS A 357 10.18 20.33 7.01
CA CYS A 357 9.14 20.11 8.01
C CYS A 357 8.17 21.31 8.09
N PRO A 358 6.89 21.09 8.48
CA PRO A 358 5.91 22.17 8.60
C PRO A 358 6.33 23.32 9.53
N ALA A 359 7.09 23.03 10.59
CA ALA A 359 7.58 24.02 11.54
C ALA A 359 8.69 24.96 10.99
N ALA A 360 9.23 24.66 9.80
CA ALA A 360 10.32 25.43 9.20
C ALA A 360 9.90 26.80 8.66
N SER A 361 8.60 27.04 8.43
CA SER A 361 8.10 28.32 7.93
C SER A 361 6.61 28.52 8.22
N LEU A 362 6.20 29.76 8.44
CA LEU A 362 4.78 30.13 8.47
C LEU A 362 4.24 30.23 7.03
N SER A 363 3.10 29.59 6.76
CA SER A 363 2.43 29.71 5.48
C SER A 363 1.62 31.01 5.40
N THR A 364 1.37 31.50 4.19
CA THR A 364 0.51 32.66 3.95
C THR A 364 -0.92 32.46 4.46
N GLU A 365 -1.42 31.23 4.37
CA GLU A 365 -2.75 30.83 4.80
C GLU A 365 -2.89 30.87 6.32
N ASP A 366 -1.85 30.41 7.03
CA ASP A 366 -1.78 30.44 8.49
C ASP A 366 -1.56 31.87 9.00
N GLU A 367 -0.74 32.67 8.31
CA GLU A 367 -0.57 34.10 8.63
C GLU A 367 -1.90 34.84 8.58
N ASP A 368 -2.68 34.71 7.50
CA ASP A 368 -4.00 35.34 7.38
C ASP A 368 -4.98 34.85 8.46
N ALA A 369 -4.97 33.55 8.77
CA ALA A 369 -5.80 32.99 9.83
C ALA A 369 -5.47 33.58 11.22
N LEU A 370 -4.19 33.80 11.51
CA LEU A 370 -3.75 34.45 12.75
C LEU A 370 -4.14 35.93 12.79
N ARG A 371 -4.03 36.66 11.68
CA ARG A 371 -4.48 38.06 11.61
C ARG A 371 -5.98 38.17 11.89
N LYS A 372 -6.78 37.31 11.25
CA LYS A 372 -8.25 37.26 11.44
C LYS A 372 -8.64 36.84 12.85
N LEU A 373 -7.90 35.94 13.49
CA LEU A 373 -8.09 35.61 14.90
C LEU A 373 -7.91 36.84 15.80
N VAL A 374 -6.84 37.62 15.60
CA VAL A 374 -6.59 38.84 16.39
C VAL A 374 -7.68 39.89 16.13
N ASP A 375 -8.11 40.06 14.88
CA ASP A 375 -9.21 40.95 14.51
C ASP A 375 -10.52 40.53 15.18
N TYR A 376 -10.81 39.24 15.21
CA TYR A 376 -11.94 38.66 15.94
C TYR A 376 -11.85 38.99 17.44
N LEU A 377 -10.71 38.77 18.09
CA LEU A 377 -10.51 39.10 19.51
C LEU A 377 -10.70 40.58 19.80
N ALA A 378 -10.17 41.46 18.94
CA ALA A 378 -10.36 42.90 19.07
C ALA A 378 -11.84 43.31 18.95
N SER A 379 -12.58 42.72 17.98
CA SER A 379 -14.02 42.98 17.80
C SER A 379 -14.87 42.56 19.00
N ARG A 380 -14.39 41.57 19.76
CA ARG A 380 -15.01 41.08 20.99
C ARG A 380 -14.64 41.90 22.23
N HIS A 381 -13.91 42.99 22.05
CA HIS A 381 -13.45 43.88 23.13
C HIS A 381 -12.64 43.13 24.20
N THR A 382 -11.84 42.14 23.78
CA THR A 382 -10.91 41.43 24.66
C THR A 382 -9.94 42.43 25.31
N PRO A 383 -9.73 42.40 26.64
CA PRO A 383 -8.98 43.44 27.35
C PRO A 383 -7.46 43.33 27.16
N ALA A 384 -6.94 42.12 26.93
CA ALA A 384 -5.53 41.87 26.66
C ALA A 384 -5.33 40.50 26.01
N VAL A 385 -4.20 40.32 25.33
CA VAL A 385 -3.73 39.02 24.83
C VAL A 385 -2.37 38.66 25.41
N THR A 386 -2.25 37.43 25.91
CA THR A 386 -0.98 36.77 26.21
C THR A 386 -0.59 35.92 25.01
N VAL A 387 0.60 36.13 24.43
CA VAL A 387 1.09 35.35 23.27
C VAL A 387 2.19 34.40 23.74
N VAL A 388 2.05 33.12 23.41
CA VAL A 388 3.05 32.10 23.74
C VAL A 388 3.49 31.35 22.48
N GLY A 389 4.80 31.31 22.25
CA GLY A 389 5.44 30.55 21.19
C GLY A 389 6.65 29.77 21.71
N ASP A 390 7.38 29.15 20.79
CA ASP A 390 8.71 28.54 20.95
C ASP A 390 9.72 29.04 19.89
N ASP A 391 10.90 28.42 19.87
CA ASP A 391 12.03 28.80 19.02
C ASP A 391 11.88 28.37 17.55
N ALA A 392 10.87 27.57 17.21
CA ALA A 392 10.67 27.12 15.84
C ALA A 392 10.49 28.32 14.90
N PRO A 393 11.05 28.30 13.67
CA PRO A 393 10.94 29.41 12.73
C PRO A 393 9.49 29.83 12.45
N ARG A 394 8.57 28.85 12.31
CA ARG A 394 7.13 29.12 12.15
C ARG A 394 6.54 29.85 13.35
N SER A 395 6.86 29.40 14.57
CA SER A 395 6.36 29.98 15.82
C SER A 395 6.81 31.43 15.99
N ARG A 396 8.10 31.73 15.76
CA ARG A 396 8.62 33.09 15.84
C ARG A 396 7.92 34.03 14.85
N ALA A 397 7.80 33.60 13.59
CA ALA A 397 7.07 34.36 12.58
C ALA A 397 5.59 34.57 12.96
N ALA A 398 4.93 33.54 13.52
CA ALA A 398 3.55 33.62 13.96
C ALA A 398 3.36 34.57 15.15
N ALA A 399 4.28 34.55 16.12
CA ALA A 399 4.28 35.47 17.24
C ALA A 399 4.41 36.91 16.74
N ASP A 400 5.33 37.18 15.82
CA ASP A 400 5.49 38.51 15.21
C ASP A 400 4.20 38.98 14.52
N VAL A 401 3.51 38.10 13.79
CA VAL A 401 2.21 38.39 13.16
C VAL A 401 1.17 38.77 14.21
N VAL A 402 0.99 37.95 15.25
CA VAL A 402 0.00 38.20 16.31
C VAL A 402 0.29 39.50 17.04
N LEU A 403 1.55 39.74 17.40
CA LEU A 403 1.99 40.97 18.08
C LEU A 403 1.76 42.22 17.21
N SER A 404 2.13 42.16 15.93
CA SER A 404 1.94 43.28 15.00
C SER A 404 0.46 43.59 14.79
N GLN A 405 -0.38 42.56 14.65
CA GLN A 405 -1.81 42.73 14.45
C GLN A 405 -2.50 43.26 15.71
N ALA A 406 -2.09 42.78 16.89
CA ALA A 406 -2.62 43.25 18.17
C ALA A 406 -2.32 44.75 18.34
N GLN A 407 -1.09 45.17 18.00
CA GLN A 407 -0.71 46.58 18.01
C GLN A 407 -1.56 47.42 17.03
N GLN A 408 -1.79 46.94 15.80
CA GLN A 408 -2.63 47.64 14.81
C GLN A 408 -4.08 47.81 15.27
N ARG A 409 -4.61 46.83 16.02
CA ARG A 409 -5.98 46.87 16.55
C ARG A 409 -6.10 47.50 17.94
N GLY A 410 -5.00 48.00 18.51
CA GLY A 410 -4.99 48.58 19.85
C GLY A 410 -5.28 47.57 20.96
N LEU A 411 -5.05 46.29 20.71
CA LEU A 411 -5.25 45.20 21.67
C LEU A 411 -4.00 45.04 22.55
N PRO A 412 -4.06 45.30 23.86
CA PRO A 412 -2.88 45.24 24.73
C PRO A 412 -2.26 43.85 24.77
N VAL A 413 -0.95 43.75 24.58
CA VAL A 413 -0.21 42.49 24.77
C VAL A 413 0.45 42.51 26.14
N ARG A 414 0.00 41.65 27.05
CA ARG A 414 0.55 41.51 28.40
C ARG A 414 0.09 40.19 29.01
N ASP A 415 0.89 39.67 29.93
CA ASP A 415 0.51 38.48 30.70
C ASP A 415 -0.62 38.82 31.69
N ASP A 416 -1.85 38.51 31.29
CA ASP A 416 -3.06 38.83 32.06
C ASP A 416 -4.07 37.68 31.99
N PRO A 417 -4.28 36.92 33.08
CA PRO A 417 -5.32 35.88 33.14
C PRO A 417 -6.75 36.43 32.96
N GLY A 418 -6.95 37.74 33.11
CA GLY A 418 -8.19 38.43 32.76
C GLY A 418 -8.39 38.63 31.25
N GLY A 419 -7.40 38.32 30.42
CA GLY A 419 -7.42 38.40 28.95
C GLY A 419 -7.58 37.04 28.26
N ALA A 420 -7.12 36.97 27.01
CA ALA A 420 -7.09 35.76 26.18
C ALA A 420 -5.65 35.22 26.02
N LEU A 421 -5.50 33.90 25.97
CA LEU A 421 -4.22 33.25 25.61
C LEU A 421 -4.22 32.92 24.12
N VAL A 422 -3.16 33.31 23.40
CA VAL A 422 -2.92 32.95 22.00
C VAL A 422 -1.64 32.10 21.90
N LEU A 423 -1.79 30.83 21.52
CA LEU A 423 -0.71 29.84 21.48
C LEU A 423 -0.30 29.55 20.03
N VAL A 424 0.94 29.89 19.69
CA VAL A 424 1.53 29.74 18.34
C VAL A 424 2.79 28.87 18.33
N ALA A 425 2.92 27.96 19.30
CA ALA A 425 4.05 27.05 19.44
C ALA A 425 3.86 25.74 18.62
N GLY A 426 4.85 24.85 18.65
CA GLY A 426 4.75 23.44 18.28
C GLY A 426 4.06 22.58 19.35
N TRP A 427 3.76 21.32 19.03
CA TRP A 427 2.89 20.45 19.84
C TRP A 427 3.40 20.22 21.27
N SER A 428 4.72 19.96 21.41
CA SER A 428 5.30 19.64 22.72
C SER A 428 5.15 20.82 23.68
N ARG A 429 5.55 22.02 23.23
CA ARG A 429 5.44 23.24 24.02
C ARG A 429 3.98 23.63 24.25
N ALA A 430 3.11 23.40 23.28
CA ALA A 430 1.71 23.71 23.42
C ALA A 430 1.07 22.92 24.58
N VAL A 431 1.28 21.61 24.65
CA VAL A 431 0.74 20.78 25.73
C VAL A 431 1.28 21.20 27.09
N GLU A 432 2.57 21.50 27.22
CA GLU A 432 3.13 22.01 28.49
C GLU A 432 2.41 23.27 29.00
N VAL A 433 2.11 24.21 28.09
CA VAL A 433 1.44 25.47 28.41
C VAL A 433 -0.04 25.25 28.74
N LEU A 434 -0.71 24.36 28.01
CA LEU A 434 -2.11 24.01 28.23
C LEU A 434 -2.31 23.28 29.56
N ASP A 435 -1.44 22.32 29.88
CA ASP A 435 -1.44 21.64 31.18
C ASP A 435 -1.23 22.62 32.33
N ALA A 436 -0.29 23.56 32.19
CA ALA A 436 -0.05 24.60 33.18
C ALA A 436 -1.26 25.53 33.34
N THR A 437 -1.94 25.86 32.24
CA THR A 437 -3.15 26.68 32.24
C THR A 437 -4.32 25.96 32.93
N ASN A 438 -4.48 24.65 32.68
CA ASN A 438 -5.54 23.83 33.26
C ASN A 438 -5.36 23.63 34.79
N ARG A 439 -4.12 23.60 35.28
CA ARG A 439 -3.81 23.54 36.72
C ARG A 439 -3.80 24.92 37.40
N GLY A 440 -3.68 25.99 36.62
CA GLY A 440 -3.50 27.36 37.08
C GLY A 440 -4.77 28.19 37.04
N ARG A 441 -4.61 29.51 36.95
CA ARG A 441 -5.72 30.43 36.65
C ARG A 441 -5.97 30.39 35.15
N GLY A 442 -7.16 29.95 34.75
CA GLY A 442 -7.59 29.99 33.35
C GLY A 442 -7.69 31.42 32.80
N TYR A 443 -7.69 31.53 31.48
CA TYR A 443 -7.86 32.80 30.76
C TYR A 443 -9.34 33.12 30.57
N THR A 444 -9.77 34.28 31.05
CA THR A 444 -11.19 34.68 31.07
C THR A 444 -11.79 34.80 29.66
N TYR A 445 -10.99 35.22 28.68
CA TYR A 445 -11.40 35.35 27.27
C TYR A 445 -10.99 34.13 26.43
N GLY A 446 -10.71 33.02 27.10
CA GLY A 446 -10.46 31.73 26.47
C GLY A 446 -9.01 31.51 26.01
N VAL A 447 -8.80 30.28 25.54
CA VAL A 447 -7.54 29.81 24.97
C VAL A 447 -7.72 29.67 23.46
N HIS A 448 -6.84 30.33 22.71
CA HIS A 448 -6.87 30.37 21.25
C HIS A 448 -5.60 29.73 20.71
N LEU A 449 -5.73 28.72 19.87
CA LEU A 449 -4.62 27.96 19.32
C LEU A 449 -4.42 28.30 17.86
N ALA A 450 -3.16 28.25 17.41
CA ALA A 450 -2.83 28.36 16.00
C ALA A 450 -3.46 27.21 15.16
N PRO A 451 -3.70 27.40 13.85
CA PRO A 451 -4.40 26.42 13.02
C PRO A 451 -3.77 25.01 13.04
N TRP A 452 -2.44 24.91 13.10
CA TRP A 452 -1.71 23.63 13.09
C TRP A 452 -1.75 22.86 14.42
N LEU A 453 -2.30 23.48 15.48
CA LEU A 453 -2.48 22.85 16.79
C LEU A 453 -3.80 22.07 16.89
N LEU A 454 -4.61 22.00 15.81
CA LEU A 454 -5.74 21.09 15.73
C LEU A 454 -5.27 19.63 15.64
N HIS A 455 -4.90 19.05 16.77
CA HIS A 455 -4.50 17.65 16.89
C HIS A 455 -5.00 17.12 18.23
N GLY A 456 -5.64 15.95 18.24
CA GLY A 456 -6.35 15.39 19.41
C GLY A 456 -5.59 15.54 20.74
N PRO A 457 -4.36 14.99 20.86
CA PRO A 457 -3.53 15.11 22.08
C PRO A 457 -3.24 16.54 22.52
N VAL A 458 -3.23 17.52 21.61
CA VAL A 458 -2.98 18.93 21.92
C VAL A 458 -4.25 19.61 22.39
N VAL A 459 -5.34 19.52 21.61
CA VAL A 459 -6.60 20.20 21.94
C VAL A 459 -7.26 19.64 23.20
N ASN A 460 -7.04 18.35 23.50
CA ASN A 460 -7.54 17.70 24.70
C ASN A 460 -6.68 17.97 25.96
N ALA A 461 -5.60 18.75 25.87
CA ALA A 461 -4.83 19.16 27.06
C ALA A 461 -5.54 20.26 27.88
N VAL A 462 -6.63 20.84 27.35
CA VAL A 462 -7.43 21.86 28.01
C VAL A 462 -8.92 21.57 27.81
N ALA A 463 -9.77 22.02 28.76
CA ALA A 463 -11.21 21.78 28.71
C ALA A 463 -11.90 22.37 27.46
N GLY A 464 -11.39 23.50 26.97
CA GLY A 464 -11.89 24.14 25.76
C GLY A 464 -10.88 25.10 25.16
N ALA A 465 -10.85 25.15 23.83
CA ALA A 465 -10.00 26.03 23.06
C ALA A 465 -10.68 26.45 21.76
N SER A 466 -10.25 27.54 21.14
CA SER A 466 -10.71 27.95 19.81
C SER A 466 -9.56 28.09 18.81
N LEU A 467 -9.83 27.77 17.55
CA LEU A 467 -8.84 27.76 16.47
C LEU A 467 -9.41 28.43 15.21
N PRO A 468 -8.62 29.26 14.50
CA PRO A 468 -9.01 29.77 13.19
C PRO A 468 -8.69 28.72 12.12
N LEU A 469 -9.71 28.19 11.44
CA LEU A 469 -9.55 27.16 10.41
C LEU A 469 -10.15 27.61 9.07
N ARG A 470 -9.59 27.09 7.97
CA ARG A 470 -10.07 27.31 6.59
C ARG A 470 -10.86 26.14 6.03
N PHE A 471 -11.17 25.16 6.87
CA PHE A 471 -11.94 23.98 6.51
C PHE A 471 -12.79 23.59 7.72
N ASP A 472 -13.95 22.97 7.49
CA ASP A 472 -14.70 22.36 8.58
C ASP A 472 -14.14 20.95 8.84
N PRO A 473 -13.67 20.63 10.06
CA PRO A 473 -13.21 19.28 10.41
C PRO A 473 -14.30 18.21 10.28
N ARG A 474 -15.57 18.61 10.15
CA ARG A 474 -16.73 17.74 9.94
C ARG A 474 -17.12 17.60 8.46
N ASP A 475 -16.47 18.34 7.57
CA ASP A 475 -16.72 18.21 6.13
C ASP A 475 -16.27 16.85 5.62
N ARG A 476 -16.91 16.41 4.53
CA ARG A 476 -16.68 15.10 3.92
C ARG A 476 -15.20 14.82 3.65
N GLN A 477 -14.43 15.80 3.17
CA GLN A 477 -13.01 15.63 2.88
C GLN A 477 -12.17 15.42 4.15
N ALA A 478 -12.43 16.22 5.19
CA ALA A 478 -11.75 16.12 6.46
C ALA A 478 -12.05 14.78 7.17
N LEU A 479 -13.31 14.31 7.11
CA LEU A 479 -13.70 13.00 7.62
C LEU A 479 -13.09 11.86 6.81
N SER A 480 -13.03 11.98 5.48
CA SER A 480 -12.42 10.96 4.62
C SER A 480 -10.93 10.79 4.93
N TYR A 481 -10.20 11.89 5.12
CA TYR A 481 -8.80 11.84 5.55
C TYR A 481 -8.66 11.12 6.89
N GLY A 482 -9.49 11.45 7.89
CA GLY A 482 -9.44 10.78 9.19
C GLY A 482 -9.69 9.28 9.10
N MET A 483 -10.67 8.86 8.29
CA MET A 483 -10.94 7.43 8.07
C MET A 483 -9.79 6.71 7.36
N ASP A 484 -9.22 7.31 6.32
CA ASP A 484 -8.07 6.73 5.61
C ASP A 484 -6.86 6.57 6.55
N LEU A 485 -6.61 7.57 7.39
CA LEU A 485 -5.52 7.57 8.39
C LEU A 485 -5.75 6.52 9.48
N ALA A 486 -6.97 6.43 10.00
CA ALA A 486 -7.32 5.45 11.02
C ALA A 486 -7.22 4.01 10.50
N ALA A 487 -7.65 3.76 9.27
CA ALA A 487 -7.52 2.46 8.62
C ALA A 487 -6.07 2.06 8.35
N THR A 488 -5.19 3.04 8.13
CA THR A 488 -3.79 2.81 7.74
C THR A 488 -2.86 2.70 8.94
N PHE A 489 -3.03 3.57 9.93
CA PHE A 489 -2.10 3.72 11.05
C PHE A 489 -2.79 3.79 12.42
N GLY A 490 -3.99 4.35 12.51
CA GLY A 490 -4.74 4.44 13.78
C GLY A 490 -4.39 5.66 14.63
N GLU A 491 -3.92 6.76 14.04
CA GLU A 491 -3.67 8.03 14.73
C GLU A 491 -4.77 9.08 14.45
N PRO A 492 -4.98 10.06 15.36
CA PRO A 492 -5.87 11.18 15.08
C PRO A 492 -5.30 12.11 13.99
N PRO A 493 -6.15 12.71 13.15
CA PRO A 493 -5.76 13.66 12.10
C PRO A 493 -4.87 14.81 12.58
N SER A 494 -4.09 15.37 11.65
CA SER A 494 -3.42 16.66 11.80
C SER A 494 -3.61 17.55 10.55
N PRO A 495 -3.61 18.89 10.69
CA PRO A 495 -3.68 19.81 9.55
C PRO A 495 -2.53 19.64 8.57
N ALA A 496 -1.32 19.34 9.07
CA ALA A 496 -0.16 19.13 8.22
C ALA A 496 -0.31 17.86 7.36
N GLY A 497 -0.81 16.77 7.94
CA GLY A 497 -1.15 15.55 7.21
C GLY A 497 -2.31 15.76 6.23
N PHE A 498 -3.36 16.47 6.64
CA PHE A 498 -4.52 16.76 5.79
C PHE A 498 -4.14 17.57 4.54
N ARG A 499 -3.29 18.60 4.70
CA ARG A 499 -2.77 19.37 3.56
C ARG A 499 -2.02 18.49 2.56
N ARG A 500 -1.20 17.55 3.04
CA ARG A 500 -0.47 16.62 2.18
C ARG A 500 -1.41 15.61 1.50
N TRP A 501 -2.42 15.12 2.23
CA TRP A 501 -3.44 14.24 1.70
C TRP A 501 -4.30 14.90 0.60
N LEU A 502 -4.61 16.20 0.75
CA LEU A 502 -5.30 16.99 -0.27
C LEU A 502 -4.40 17.27 -1.48
N ALA A 503 -3.16 17.70 -1.25
CA ALA A 503 -2.22 18.03 -2.32
C ALA A 503 -1.96 16.83 -3.24
N ALA A 504 -1.86 15.62 -2.66
CA ALA A 504 -1.77 14.36 -3.37
C ALA A 504 -2.93 14.10 -4.36
N ARG A 505 -4.10 14.68 -4.08
CA ARG A 505 -5.32 14.59 -4.89
C ARG A 505 -5.55 15.83 -5.75
N GLY A 506 -4.57 16.71 -5.87
CA GLY A 506 -4.69 17.96 -6.62
C GLY A 506 -5.65 18.97 -5.99
N ALA A 507 -5.90 18.86 -4.67
CA ALA A 507 -6.74 19.76 -3.90
C ALA A 507 -5.92 20.55 -2.87
N ALA A 508 -6.52 21.60 -2.33
CA ALA A 508 -5.99 22.37 -1.20
C ALA A 508 -7.13 22.65 -0.20
N PRO A 509 -6.82 22.90 1.08
CA PRO A 509 -7.84 23.38 2.01
C PRO A 509 -8.39 24.70 1.46
N GLY A 510 -9.68 24.73 1.17
CA GLY A 510 -10.36 25.89 0.60
C GLY A 510 -11.46 26.36 1.53
N GLY A 511 -11.53 27.66 1.76
CA GLY A 511 -12.54 28.27 2.62
C GLY A 511 -12.08 29.60 3.20
N GLU A 512 -13.07 30.38 3.62
CA GLU A 512 -12.84 31.54 4.47
C GLU A 512 -12.50 31.10 5.89
N VAL A 513 -11.77 31.95 6.62
CA VAL A 513 -11.34 31.62 7.98
C VAL A 513 -12.57 31.68 8.88
N THR A 514 -12.82 30.61 9.61
CA THR A 514 -13.89 30.54 10.61
C THR A 514 -13.27 30.15 11.95
N ILE A 515 -13.75 30.73 13.05
CA ILE A 515 -13.34 30.35 14.39
C ILE A 515 -14.13 29.12 14.82
N TYR A 516 -13.43 28.05 15.11
CA TYR A 516 -14.00 26.82 15.66
C TYR A 516 -13.66 26.72 17.14
N ALA A 517 -14.62 26.33 17.97
CA ALA A 517 -14.38 25.93 19.35
C ALA A 517 -14.32 24.41 19.45
N SER A 518 -13.29 23.91 20.11
CA SER A 518 -13.17 22.53 20.55
C SER A 518 -13.48 22.41 22.04
N ALA A 519 -14.22 21.38 22.42
CA ALA A 519 -14.47 21.04 23.81
C ALA A 519 -14.40 19.53 24.01
N GLN A 520 -13.90 19.12 25.17
CA GLN A 520 -13.98 17.73 25.60
C GLN A 520 -15.43 17.37 25.91
N VAL A 521 -15.86 16.19 25.49
CA VAL A 521 -17.21 15.68 25.77
C VAL A 521 -17.06 14.43 26.61
N ASP A 522 -17.16 14.59 27.93
CA ASP A 522 -17.32 13.46 28.84
C ASP A 522 -18.82 13.12 28.94
N VAL A 523 -19.23 12.01 28.34
CA VAL A 523 -20.60 11.50 28.48
C VAL A 523 -20.61 10.51 29.64
N MET A 524 -21.51 10.70 30.61
CA MET A 524 -21.79 9.68 31.62
C MET A 524 -22.11 8.35 30.92
N GLN A 525 -21.18 7.41 30.96
CA GLN A 525 -21.33 6.12 30.30
C GLN A 525 -22.51 5.35 30.92
N MET A 526 -23.56 5.16 30.12
CA MET A 526 -24.61 4.20 30.46
C MET A 526 -24.05 2.81 30.21
N ALA A 527 -24.10 1.93 31.22
CA ALA A 527 -23.37 0.65 31.32
C ALA A 527 -23.51 -0.36 30.16
N ASN A 528 -24.31 -0.08 29.12
CA ASN A 528 -24.62 -1.00 28.03
C ASN A 528 -24.41 -0.42 26.61
N HIS A 529 -23.81 0.77 26.45
CA HIS A 529 -23.50 1.33 25.12
C HIS A 529 -22.06 1.83 25.06
N GLN A 530 -21.15 0.94 24.65
CA GLN A 530 -19.78 1.31 24.31
C GLN A 530 -19.71 1.79 22.86
N HIS A 531 -19.42 3.08 22.69
CA HIS A 531 -19.05 3.66 21.40
C HIS A 531 -17.53 3.50 21.23
N ASP A 532 -17.07 2.27 20.99
CA ASP A 532 -15.64 1.91 20.99
C ASP A 532 -14.81 2.42 19.79
N SER A 533 -15.38 3.27 18.94
CA SER A 533 -14.71 3.75 17.73
C SER A 533 -14.57 5.27 17.71
N THR A 534 -13.46 5.77 18.23
CA THR A 534 -12.94 7.12 17.99
C THR A 534 -12.16 7.22 16.67
N ALA A 535 -12.15 6.13 15.88
CA ALA A 535 -11.41 6.03 14.63
C ALA A 535 -11.82 7.14 13.65
N GLY A 536 -10.82 7.88 13.17
CA GLY A 536 -10.99 8.95 12.18
C GLY A 536 -11.56 10.27 12.70
N GLN A 537 -11.81 10.39 14.01
CA GLN A 537 -12.22 11.65 14.63
C GLN A 537 -11.04 12.62 14.75
N TRP A 538 -11.24 13.88 14.37
CA TRP A 538 -10.25 14.96 14.53
C TRP A 538 -9.92 15.24 15.99
N ILE A 539 -10.92 15.10 16.86
CA ILE A 539 -10.80 15.27 18.30
C ILE A 539 -11.44 14.05 18.96
N PRO A 540 -10.67 12.99 19.24
CA PRO A 540 -11.16 11.85 20.01
C PRO A 540 -11.73 12.33 21.35
N GLU A 541 -12.89 11.80 21.74
CA GLU A 541 -13.58 12.17 23.01
C GLU A 541 -13.93 13.68 23.12
N GLY A 542 -14.02 14.37 21.98
CA GLY A 542 -14.36 15.77 21.94
C GLY A 542 -15.28 16.14 20.78
N THR A 543 -15.64 17.41 20.73
CA THR A 543 -16.43 18.00 19.64
C THR A 543 -15.77 19.27 19.15
N ILE A 544 -16.05 19.62 17.90
CA ILE A 544 -15.62 20.88 17.29
C ILE A 544 -16.78 21.51 16.54
N VAL A 545 -17.03 22.80 16.80
CA VAL A 545 -18.14 23.56 16.23
C VAL A 545 -17.70 24.96 15.81
N ALA A 546 -18.23 25.45 14.69
CA ALA A 546 -18.03 26.85 14.30
C ALA A 546 -18.73 27.78 15.31
N ILE A 547 -18.03 28.80 15.77
CA ILE A 547 -18.52 29.83 16.71
C ILE A 547 -18.48 31.25 16.13
N SER A 548 -17.99 31.39 14.89
CA SER A 548 -18.09 32.62 14.11
C SER A 548 -18.72 32.33 12.76
N ASP A 549 -19.21 33.38 12.11
CA ASP A 549 -19.37 33.39 10.66
C ASP A 549 -17.99 33.40 9.98
N PRO A 550 -17.91 33.12 8.66
CA PRO A 550 -16.72 33.38 7.87
C PRO A 550 -16.17 34.81 8.07
N LEU A 551 -14.87 34.93 8.34
CA LEU A 551 -14.14 36.17 8.69
C LEU A 551 -13.40 36.82 7.51
#